data_AF-A0ABD5DSA2-F1
#
_entry.id   AF-A0ABD5DSA2-F1
#
_cell.length_a   1.000
_cell.length_b   1.000
_cell.length_c   1.000
_cell.angle_alpha   90.00
_cell.angle_beta   90.00
_cell.angle_gamma   90.00
#
_symmetry.space_group_name_H-M   'P 1'
#
loop_
_entity.id
_entity.type
_entity.pdbx_description
1 polymer ?
#
loop_
_entity_poly.entity_id
_entity_poly.type
_entity_poly.pdbx_seq_one_letter_code
_entity_poly.pdbx_strand_id
1 'polypeptide(L)'
;MRQQSEHYHAEHNDHHHGHHRSGRRGRLFEAGRMKLLVLHLIQQSPKHGYEIIKEISDLVGDGYTPSAGTIYPTLTSLEEMNLINLLDVERKQYQITEFGEAYLNEHQDKLSGLLEKLRLRREIHSNDQLIEIHRAMENLKTALRLKLNTTELKQEQIYQIAEKIDQAAVAIGRL
;
A
#
# COMPACT_ATOMS: atom_id res chain seq x y z
N MET A 1 -2.90 64.47 -17.20
CA MET A 1 -2.58 63.56 -16.08
C MET A 1 -2.41 62.17 -16.70
N ARG A 2 -1.26 61.75 -17.26
CA ARG A 2 -0.01 61.23 -16.68
C ARG A 2 -0.16 60.21 -15.53
N GLN A 3 0.23 58.96 -15.87
CA GLN A 3 0.91 57.90 -15.07
C GLN A 3 0.12 57.30 -13.89
N GLN A 4 0.24 56.03 -13.48
CA GLN A 4 1.01 54.82 -13.84
C GLN A 4 0.46 53.68 -12.94
N SER A 5 0.63 52.41 -13.37
CA SER A 5 0.80 51.17 -12.56
C SER A 5 -0.27 50.81 -11.50
N GLU A 6 -0.84 49.60 -11.50
CA GLU A 6 -0.17 48.43 -10.91
C GLU A 6 -0.55 47.11 -11.59
N HIS A 7 0.50 46.33 -11.89
CA HIS A 7 0.49 44.94 -12.31
C HIS A 7 0.08 44.03 -11.15
N TYR A 8 -0.83 43.08 -11.38
CA TYR A 8 -0.90 41.85 -10.58
C TYR A 8 -0.81 40.64 -11.51
N HIS A 9 0.41 40.11 -11.63
CA HIS A 9 0.66 38.73 -12.03
C HIS A 9 0.60 37.86 -10.77
N ALA A 10 -0.21 36.82 -10.81
CA ALA A 10 0.01 35.60 -10.02
C ALA A 10 -0.57 34.42 -10.80
N GLU A 11 0.20 33.95 -11.77
CA GLU A 11 0.11 32.59 -12.27
C GLU A 11 0.80 31.63 -11.28
N HIS A 12 0.44 30.35 -11.40
CA HIS A 12 1.05 29.14 -10.81
C HIS A 12 0.41 28.57 -9.54
N ASN A 13 -0.38 27.51 -9.73
CA ASN A 13 -0.07 26.10 -9.37
C ASN A 13 -1.39 25.36 -9.06
N ASP A 14 -1.64 24.11 -9.43
CA ASP A 14 -0.76 23.08 -9.97
C ASP A 14 -1.66 22.06 -10.69
N HIS A 15 -1.36 21.78 -11.95
CA HIS A 15 -1.93 20.64 -12.65
C HIS A 15 -1.18 19.40 -12.16
N HIS A 16 -1.79 18.61 -11.28
CA HIS A 16 -1.31 17.27 -10.98
C HIS A 16 -2.21 16.22 -11.64
N HIS A 17 -1.99 16.04 -12.95
CA HIS A 17 -2.15 14.74 -13.58
C HIS A 17 -0.88 13.91 -13.32
N GLY A 18 -1.04 12.79 -12.62
CA GLY A 18 0.06 11.94 -12.18
C GLY A 18 -0.32 10.46 -12.16
N HIS A 19 -0.64 9.94 -13.35
CA HIS A 19 -0.41 8.59 -13.85
C HIS A 19 -0.37 7.38 -12.89
N HIS A 20 -1.27 6.42 -13.15
CA HIS A 20 -0.98 4.99 -13.32
C HIS A 20 0.28 4.43 -12.61
N ARG A 21 0.25 4.36 -11.28
CA ARG A 21 1.04 3.37 -10.51
C ARG A 21 0.16 2.28 -9.89
N SER A 22 -1.04 2.05 -10.43
CA SER A 22 -2.06 1.16 -9.86
C SER A 22 -1.67 -0.33 -9.88
N GLY A 23 -0.95 -0.83 -10.90
CA GLY A 23 -0.81 -2.28 -11.11
C GLY A 23 -0.06 -3.10 -10.03
N ARG A 24 0.72 -2.46 -9.14
CA ARG A 24 1.37 -3.13 -7.98
C ARG A 24 0.82 -2.64 -6.63
N ARG A 25 0.17 -1.47 -6.63
CA ARG A 25 -0.42 -0.78 -5.46
C ARG A 25 -1.81 -1.32 -5.14
N GLY A 26 -2.60 -1.66 -6.17
CA GLY A 26 -3.86 -2.37 -6.04
C GLY A 26 -3.64 -3.71 -5.33
N ARG A 27 -2.76 -4.58 -5.84
CA ARG A 27 -2.67 -5.99 -5.41
C ARG A 27 -2.37 -6.26 -3.93
N LEU A 28 -1.71 -5.34 -3.21
CA LEU A 28 -1.47 -5.54 -1.77
C LEU A 28 -2.79 -5.47 -0.99
N PHE A 29 -3.70 -4.58 -1.42
CA PHE A 29 -4.94 -4.24 -0.70
C PHE A 29 -6.24 -4.39 -1.52
N GLU A 30 -6.17 -4.84 -2.78
CA GLU A 30 -7.28 -4.92 -3.78
C GLU A 30 -8.43 -5.86 -3.39
N ALA A 31 -8.24 -6.71 -2.38
CA ALA A 31 -9.18 -7.76 -1.99
C ALA A 31 -9.81 -7.53 -0.59
N GLY A 32 -10.10 -6.28 -0.21
CA GLY A 32 -10.66 -5.97 1.12
C GLY A 32 -9.67 -6.10 2.28
N ARG A 33 -8.39 -6.39 1.98
CA ARG A 33 -7.31 -6.51 2.97
C ARG A 33 -7.07 -5.21 3.75
N MET A 34 -7.33 -4.05 3.13
CA MET A 34 -7.24 -2.76 3.84
C MET A 34 -8.27 -2.69 4.97
N LYS A 35 -9.52 -3.10 4.71
CA LYS A 35 -10.58 -3.13 5.74
C LYS A 35 -10.20 -4.06 6.90
N LEU A 36 -9.71 -5.26 6.60
CA LEU A 36 -9.25 -6.21 7.62
C LEU A 36 -8.09 -5.65 8.46
N LEU A 37 -7.12 -5.00 7.82
CA LEU A 37 -6.00 -4.40 8.53
C LEU A 37 -6.44 -3.23 9.42
N VAL A 38 -7.26 -2.31 8.89
CA VAL A 38 -7.79 -1.17 9.66
C VAL A 38 -8.62 -1.65 10.84
N LEU A 39 -9.50 -2.63 10.64
CA LEU A 39 -10.31 -3.22 11.69
C LEU A 39 -9.45 -3.89 12.77
N HIS A 40 -8.40 -4.64 12.36
CA HIS A 40 -7.45 -5.24 13.29
C HIS A 40 -6.71 -4.19 14.14
N LEU A 41 -6.31 -3.06 13.57
CA LEU A 41 -5.67 -1.99 14.33
C LEU A 41 -6.63 -1.38 15.35
N ILE A 42 -7.88 -1.13 14.95
CA ILE A 42 -8.91 -0.58 15.84
C ILE A 42 -9.26 -1.57 16.98
N GLN A 43 -9.18 -2.88 16.74
CA GLN A 43 -9.36 -3.90 17.78
C GLN A 43 -8.33 -3.77 18.92
N GLN A 44 -7.09 -3.40 18.61
CA GLN A 44 -6.03 -3.31 19.61
C GLN A 44 -6.23 -2.14 20.56
N SER A 45 -6.75 -1.03 20.05
CA SER A 45 -7.13 0.16 20.83
C SER A 45 -8.02 1.07 19.98
N PRO A 46 -8.91 1.87 20.59
CA PRO A 46 -9.61 2.93 19.86
C PRO A 46 -8.62 3.92 19.22
N LYS A 47 -8.82 4.27 17.94
CA LYS A 47 -7.86 5.04 17.14
C LYS A 47 -8.53 6.11 16.29
N HIS A 48 -7.77 7.16 15.99
CA HIS A 48 -8.12 8.17 14.99
C HIS A 48 -7.64 7.76 13.60
N GLY A 49 -8.26 8.33 12.56
CA GLY A 49 -7.88 8.05 11.17
C GLY A 49 -6.40 8.32 10.85
N TYR A 50 -5.81 9.36 11.45
CA TYR A 50 -4.39 9.67 11.23
C TYR A 50 -3.44 8.69 11.94
N GLU A 51 -3.84 8.14 13.10
CA GLU A 51 -3.07 7.13 13.83
C GLU A 51 -3.03 5.84 13.02
N ILE A 52 -4.16 5.46 12.42
CA ILE A 52 -4.26 4.32 11.51
C ILE A 52 -3.35 4.52 10.29
N ILE A 53 -3.33 5.71 9.68
CA ILE A 53 -2.42 6.02 8.57
C ILE A 53 -0.96 5.80 8.99
N LYS A 54 -0.58 6.33 10.17
CA LYS A 54 0.77 6.24 10.69
C LYS A 54 1.17 4.80 10.99
N GLU A 55 0.34 4.05 11.72
CA GLU A 55 0.63 2.66 12.08
C GLU A 55 0.71 1.75 10.85
N ILE A 56 -0.14 1.94 9.84
CA ILE A 56 -0.03 1.19 8.58
C ILE A 56 1.27 1.57 7.86
N SER A 57 1.66 2.85 7.84
CA SER A 57 2.93 3.28 7.28
C SER A 57 4.11 2.58 7.96
N ASP A 58 4.09 2.54 9.29
CA ASP A 58 5.13 1.88 10.07
C ASP A 58 5.14 0.38 9.80
N LEU A 59 3.97 -0.28 9.75
CA LEU A 59 3.80 -1.71 9.42
C LEU A 59 4.39 -2.08 8.07
N VAL A 60 4.15 -1.26 7.04
CA VAL A 60 4.63 -1.54 5.68
C VAL A 60 6.07 -1.06 5.43
N GLY A 61 6.55 -0.09 6.23
CA GLY A 61 7.86 0.56 6.07
C GLY A 61 7.89 1.57 4.91
N ASP A 62 9.09 2.02 4.53
CA ASP A 62 9.36 3.05 3.50
C ASP A 62 8.74 2.78 2.11
N GLY A 63 8.15 1.59 1.92
CA GLY A 63 7.48 1.19 0.69
C GLY A 63 6.05 1.70 0.51
N TYR A 64 5.33 2.12 1.55
CA TYR A 64 3.93 2.57 1.43
C TYR A 64 3.35 3.27 2.67
N THR A 65 2.81 4.47 2.46
CA THR A 65 1.90 5.16 3.39
C THR A 65 0.52 5.27 2.72
N PRO A 66 -0.58 4.81 3.37
CA PRO A 66 -1.91 4.97 2.82
C PRO A 66 -2.33 6.46 2.87
N SER A 67 -3.02 6.93 1.84
CA SER A 67 -3.54 8.30 1.82
C SER A 67 -4.80 8.43 2.68
N ALA A 68 -5.13 9.66 3.07
CA ALA A 68 -6.43 10.00 3.65
C ALA A 68 -7.59 9.50 2.77
N GLY A 69 -7.49 9.69 1.44
CA GLY A 69 -8.47 9.20 0.48
C GLY A 69 -8.56 7.66 0.36
N THR A 70 -7.67 6.91 1.01
CA THR A 70 -7.76 5.45 1.17
C THR A 70 -8.37 5.09 2.52
N ILE A 71 -7.91 5.73 3.60
CA ILE A 71 -8.31 5.37 4.97
C ILE A 71 -9.71 5.84 5.32
N TYR A 72 -10.08 7.08 5.03
CA TYR A 72 -11.40 7.58 5.43
C TYR A 72 -12.56 6.85 4.73
N PRO A 73 -12.50 6.56 3.42
CA PRO A 73 -13.52 5.70 2.80
C PRO A 73 -13.56 4.28 3.37
N THR A 74 -12.40 3.74 3.80
CA THR A 74 -12.34 2.45 4.47
C THR A 74 -13.06 2.49 5.82
N LEU A 75 -12.84 3.54 6.61
CA LEU A 75 -13.51 3.76 7.90
C LEU A 75 -15.03 3.93 7.73
N THR A 76 -15.46 4.76 6.78
CA THR A 76 -16.89 4.91 6.44
C THR A 76 -17.53 3.56 6.11
N SER A 77 -16.87 2.76 5.27
CA SER A 77 -17.41 1.45 4.92
C SER A 77 -17.44 0.47 6.09
N LEU A 78 -16.48 0.53 7.03
CA LEU A 78 -16.51 -0.29 8.23
C LEU A 78 -17.63 0.13 9.19
N GLU A 79 -17.91 1.42 9.32
CA GLU A 79 -19.07 1.94 10.07
C GLU A 79 -20.39 1.50 9.43
N GLU A 80 -20.54 1.63 8.10
CA GLU A 80 -21.75 1.19 7.37
C GLU A 80 -22.01 -0.31 7.53
N MET A 81 -20.95 -1.11 7.69
CA MET A 81 -21.03 -2.54 7.98
C MET A 81 -21.23 -2.84 9.48
N ASN A 82 -21.35 -1.83 10.33
CA ASN A 82 -21.46 -1.91 11.79
C ASN A 82 -20.28 -2.63 12.47
N LEU A 83 -19.11 -2.68 11.83
CA LEU A 83 -17.91 -3.33 12.37
C LEU A 83 -17.12 -2.42 13.32
N ILE A 84 -17.29 -1.11 13.18
CA ILE A 84 -16.74 -0.09 14.07
C ILE A 84 -17.81 0.95 14.40
N ASN A 85 -17.61 1.70 15.47
CA ASN A 85 -18.39 2.89 15.78
C ASN A 85 -17.50 4.01 16.33
N LEU A 86 -18.07 5.21 16.43
CA LEU A 86 -17.41 6.35 17.07
C LEU A 86 -17.51 6.22 18.59
N LEU A 87 -16.36 6.14 19.24
CA LEU A 87 -16.23 6.32 20.69
C LEU A 87 -16.40 7.80 21.07
N ASP A 88 -15.84 8.69 20.27
CA ASP A 88 -15.97 10.15 20.41
C ASP A 88 -16.24 10.77 19.03
N VAL A 89 -17.41 11.40 18.89
CA VAL A 89 -17.88 11.99 17.63
C VAL A 89 -17.14 13.28 17.28
N GLU A 90 -16.77 14.09 18.29
CA GLU A 90 -16.05 15.34 18.06
C GLU A 90 -14.60 15.08 17.67
N ARG A 91 -13.99 14.06 18.30
CA ARG A 91 -12.60 13.68 18.02
C ARG A 91 -12.47 12.71 16.85
N LYS A 92 -13.56 12.07 16.41
CA LYS A 92 -13.55 10.99 15.40
C LYS A 92 -12.64 9.83 15.81
N GLN A 93 -12.81 9.38 17.05
CA GLN A 93 -12.11 8.21 17.56
C GLN A 93 -12.98 6.96 17.31
N TYR A 94 -12.43 5.97 16.62
CA TYR A 94 -13.13 4.75 16.23
C TYR A 94 -12.77 3.62 17.18
N GLN A 95 -13.75 2.79 17.53
CA GLN A 95 -13.57 1.54 18.28
C GLN A 95 -14.30 0.39 17.58
N ILE A 96 -13.87 -0.84 17.87
CA ILE A 96 -14.47 -2.04 17.30
C ILE A 96 -15.80 -2.37 17.98
N THR A 97 -16.75 -2.94 17.23
CA THR A 97 -18.01 -3.48 17.79
C THR A 97 -17.90 -5.00 17.99
N GLU A 98 -18.86 -5.59 18.70
CA GLU A 98 -18.98 -7.06 18.81
C GLU A 98 -19.07 -7.74 17.43
N PHE A 99 -19.79 -7.13 16.48
CA PHE A 99 -19.86 -7.61 15.09
C PHE A 99 -18.50 -7.52 14.39
N GLY A 100 -17.74 -6.45 14.65
CA GLY A 100 -16.37 -6.28 14.17
C GLY A 100 -15.43 -7.37 14.67
N GLU A 101 -15.52 -7.73 15.96
CA GLU A 101 -14.72 -8.81 16.53
C GLU A 101 -15.06 -10.17 15.92
N ALA A 102 -16.36 -10.48 15.78
CA ALA A 102 -16.81 -11.70 15.12
C ALA A 102 -16.31 -11.78 13.67
N TYR A 103 -16.38 -10.67 12.92
CA TYR A 103 -15.88 -10.58 11.55
C TYR A 103 -14.37 -10.81 11.45
N LEU A 104 -13.58 -10.27 12.39
CA LEU A 104 -12.14 -10.55 12.45
C LEU A 104 -11.84 -12.01 12.71
N ASN A 105 -12.57 -12.63 13.65
CA ASN A 105 -12.39 -14.05 13.98
C ASN A 105 -12.71 -14.95 12.79
N GLU A 106 -13.77 -14.68 12.03
CA GLU A 106 -14.11 -15.42 10.80
C GLU A 106 -13.04 -15.26 9.69
N HIS A 107 -12.27 -14.17 9.72
CA HIS A 107 -11.25 -13.87 8.73
C HIS A 107 -9.82 -13.96 9.25
N GLN A 108 -9.60 -14.65 10.37
CA GLN A 108 -8.30 -14.77 11.02
C GLN A 108 -7.22 -15.31 10.07
N ASP A 109 -7.52 -16.32 9.26
CA ASP A 109 -6.57 -16.90 8.30
C ASP A 109 -6.13 -15.90 7.22
N LYS A 110 -7.06 -15.05 6.77
CA LYS A 110 -6.76 -14.00 5.78
C LYS A 110 -5.92 -12.90 6.42
N LEU A 111 -6.22 -12.55 7.67
CA LEU A 111 -5.48 -11.55 8.43
C LEU A 111 -4.06 -12.03 8.74
N SER A 112 -3.88 -13.25 9.23
CA SER A 112 -2.57 -13.83 9.52
C SER A 112 -1.70 -13.90 8.26
N GLY A 113 -2.25 -14.37 7.14
CA GLY A 113 -1.55 -14.39 5.86
C GLY A 113 -1.22 -13.00 5.30
N LEU A 114 -1.98 -11.97 5.67
CA LEU A 114 -1.64 -10.57 5.35
C LEU A 114 -0.50 -10.06 6.23
N LEU A 115 -0.59 -10.24 7.54
CA LEU A 115 0.41 -9.79 8.50
C LEU A 115 1.77 -10.45 8.25
N GLU A 116 1.81 -11.75 7.95
CA GLU A 116 3.05 -12.45 7.57
C GLU A 116 3.68 -11.86 6.30
N LYS A 117 2.89 -11.52 5.28
CA LYS A 117 3.41 -10.86 4.06
C LYS A 117 3.97 -9.48 4.34
N LEU A 118 3.37 -8.74 5.28
CA LEU A 118 3.87 -7.42 5.69
C LEU A 118 5.16 -7.57 6.51
N ARG A 119 5.22 -8.53 7.44
CA ARG A 119 6.41 -8.85 8.23
C ARG A 119 7.59 -9.22 7.34
N LEU A 120 7.40 -10.18 6.43
CA LEU A 120 8.45 -10.60 5.48
C LEU A 120 8.95 -9.41 4.64
N ARG A 121 8.05 -8.56 4.14
CA ARG A 121 8.43 -7.36 3.40
C ARG A 121 9.29 -6.42 4.23
N ARG A 122 8.90 -6.17 5.48
CA ARG A 122 9.62 -5.30 6.41
C ARG A 122 10.99 -5.88 6.72
N GLU A 123 11.09 -7.15 7.07
CA GLU A 123 12.36 -7.84 7.37
C GLU A 123 13.33 -7.82 6.20
N ILE A 124 12.82 -7.97 4.98
CA ILE A 124 13.65 -7.83 3.79
C ILE A 124 14.17 -6.37 3.78
N HIS A 125 13.30 -5.35 3.83
CA HIS A 125 13.68 -3.93 3.75
C HIS A 125 14.59 -3.41 4.86
N SER A 126 14.43 -3.89 6.09
CA SER A 126 15.12 -3.36 7.27
C SER A 126 16.41 -4.11 7.61
N ASN A 127 16.78 -5.13 6.83
CA ASN A 127 17.98 -5.92 7.11
C ASN A 127 19.13 -5.50 6.19
N ASP A 128 20.11 -4.80 6.76
CA ASP A 128 21.32 -4.36 6.06
C ASP A 128 22.10 -5.53 5.43
N GLN A 129 21.99 -6.74 5.99
CA GLN A 129 22.63 -7.94 5.44
C GLN A 129 21.97 -8.41 4.14
N LEU A 130 20.76 -7.93 3.83
CA LEU A 130 20.01 -8.25 2.62
C LEU A 130 20.09 -7.14 1.55
N ILE A 131 20.88 -6.07 1.78
CA ILE A 131 21.03 -4.94 0.84
C ILE A 131 21.40 -5.43 -0.57
N GLU A 132 22.28 -6.41 -0.68
CA GLU A 132 22.72 -6.94 -1.97
C GLU A 132 21.58 -7.67 -2.72
N ILE A 133 20.76 -8.44 -2.00
CA ILE A 133 19.59 -9.13 -2.55
C ILE A 133 18.55 -8.09 -2.99
N HIS A 134 18.34 -7.06 -2.20
CA HIS A 134 17.47 -5.93 -2.52
C HIS A 134 17.88 -5.21 -3.80
N ARG A 135 19.15 -4.84 -3.88
CA ARG A 135 19.73 -4.17 -5.06
C ARG A 135 19.53 -5.05 -6.30
N ALA A 136 19.81 -6.35 -6.20
CA ALA A 136 19.60 -7.29 -7.30
C ALA A 136 18.14 -7.36 -7.75
N MET A 137 17.20 -7.41 -6.80
CA MET A 137 15.75 -7.45 -7.09
C MET A 137 15.23 -6.16 -7.73
N GLU A 138 15.67 -4.98 -7.27
CA GLU A 138 15.27 -3.71 -7.90
C GLU A 138 15.90 -3.55 -9.29
N ASN A 139 17.12 -4.04 -9.51
CA ASN A 139 17.73 -4.11 -10.85
C ASN A 139 16.91 -5.00 -11.80
N LEU A 140 16.53 -6.21 -11.38
CA LEU A 140 15.69 -7.12 -12.17
C LEU A 140 14.35 -6.47 -12.54
N LYS A 141 13.67 -5.89 -11.55
CA LYS A 141 12.38 -5.21 -11.75
C LYS A 141 12.49 -4.01 -12.70
N THR A 142 13.58 -3.25 -12.63
CA THR A 142 13.85 -2.12 -13.52
C THR A 142 14.08 -2.61 -14.95
N ALA A 143 14.91 -3.64 -15.13
CA ALA A 143 15.15 -4.24 -16.44
C ALA A 143 13.86 -4.77 -17.09
N LEU A 144 13.03 -5.46 -16.32
CA LEU A 144 11.72 -5.95 -16.78
C LEU A 144 10.78 -4.80 -17.18
N ARG A 145 10.68 -3.75 -16.36
CA ARG A 145 9.87 -2.56 -16.68
C ARG A 145 10.29 -1.89 -17.98
N LEU A 146 11.60 -1.66 -18.15
CA LEU A 146 12.15 -1.06 -19.36
C LEU A 146 11.85 -1.92 -20.59
N LYS A 147 11.92 -3.25 -20.44
CA LYS A 147 11.66 -4.18 -21.54
C LYS A 147 10.17 -4.24 -21.92
N LEU A 148 9.28 -4.17 -20.93
CA LEU A 148 7.83 -4.22 -21.14
C LEU A 148 7.24 -2.88 -21.65
N ASN A 149 7.85 -1.75 -21.32
CA ASN A 149 7.35 -0.43 -21.73
C ASN A 149 7.82 0.02 -23.12
N THR A 150 8.90 -0.58 -23.65
CA THR A 150 9.59 -0.05 -24.84
C THR A 150 9.40 -0.93 -26.08
N THR A 151 8.86 -2.14 -25.96
CA THR A 151 8.86 -3.09 -27.09
C THR A 151 7.64 -4.02 -27.04
N GLU A 152 7.00 -4.24 -28.19
CA GLU A 152 6.13 -5.40 -28.39
C GLU A 152 6.99 -6.67 -28.29
N LEU A 153 6.80 -7.45 -27.23
CA LEU A 153 7.58 -8.66 -27.01
C LEU A 153 7.00 -9.81 -27.84
N LYS A 154 7.88 -10.49 -28.58
CA LYS A 154 7.52 -11.75 -29.24
C LYS A 154 7.30 -12.83 -28.19
N GLN A 155 6.41 -13.78 -28.49
CA GLN A 155 6.05 -14.87 -27.58
C GLN A 155 7.28 -15.66 -27.09
N GLU A 156 8.26 -15.88 -27.97
CA GLU A 156 9.54 -16.51 -27.63
C GLU A 156 10.32 -15.72 -26.56
N GLN A 157 10.36 -14.39 -26.65
CA GLN A 157 11.05 -13.55 -25.67
C GLN A 157 10.36 -13.59 -24.31
N ILE A 158 9.03 -13.69 -24.28
CA ILE A 158 8.25 -13.84 -23.04
C ILE A 158 8.62 -15.17 -22.36
N TYR A 159 8.67 -16.27 -23.12
CA TYR A 159 9.09 -17.58 -22.59
C TYR A 159 10.52 -17.54 -22.05
N GLN A 160 11.46 -16.94 -22.79
CA GLN A 160 12.85 -16.83 -22.33
C GLN A 160 12.99 -15.99 -21.04
N ILE A 161 12.19 -14.93 -20.89
CA ILE A 161 12.18 -14.13 -19.65
C ILE A 161 11.63 -14.95 -18.48
N ALA A 162 10.50 -15.64 -18.68
CA ALA A 162 9.89 -16.48 -17.64
C ALA A 162 10.85 -17.59 -17.20
N GLU A 163 11.43 -18.32 -18.15
CA GLU A 163 12.38 -19.40 -17.89
C GLU A 163 13.57 -18.93 -17.04
N LYS A 164 14.15 -17.76 -17.34
CA LYS A 164 15.26 -17.20 -16.57
C LYS A 164 14.87 -16.87 -15.13
N ILE A 165 13.67 -16.34 -14.92
CA ILE A 165 13.15 -16.03 -13.58
C ILE A 165 12.94 -17.32 -12.79
N ASP A 166 12.36 -18.35 -13.41
CA ASP A 166 12.10 -19.65 -12.77
C ASP A 166 13.40 -20.37 -12.42
N GLN A 167 14.40 -20.36 -13.32
CA GLN A 167 15.71 -20.93 -13.05
C GLN A 167 16.39 -20.26 -11.84
N ALA A 168 16.34 -18.93 -11.76
CA ALA A 168 16.86 -18.19 -10.62
C ALA A 168 16.11 -18.57 -9.33
N ALA A 169 14.78 -18.67 -9.37
CA ALA A 169 13.98 -19.06 -8.22
C ALA A 169 14.30 -20.48 -7.72
N VAL A 170 14.43 -21.46 -8.64
CA VAL A 170 14.81 -22.85 -8.31
C VAL A 170 16.22 -22.91 -7.73
N ALA A 171 17.17 -22.18 -8.29
CA ALA A 171 18.54 -22.14 -7.78
C ALA A 171 18.60 -21.57 -6.36
N ILE A 172 17.88 -20.47 -6.10
CA ILE A 172 17.78 -19.86 -4.77
C ILE A 172 17.11 -20.80 -3.77
N GLY A 173 16.01 -21.46 -4.15
CA GLY A 173 15.28 -22.39 -3.26
C GLY A 173 16.03 -23.68 -2.93
N ARG A 174 17.19 -23.92 -3.54
CA ARG A 174 18.07 -25.08 -3.28
C ARG A 174 19.31 -24.74 -2.46
N LEU A 175 19.55 -23.45 -2.15
CA LEU A 175 20.59 -23.02 -1.21
C LEU A 175 20.21 -23.41 0.22
#